data_AF-A0A140NNK3-F1
#
_entry.id   AF-A0A140NNK3-F1
#
_cell.length_a   1.000
_cell.length_b   1.000
_cell.length_c   1.000
_cell.angle_alpha   90.00
_cell.angle_beta   90.00
_cell.angle_gamma   90.00
#
_symmetry.space_group_name_H-M   'P 1'
#
loop_
_entity.id
_entity.type
_entity.pdbx_description
1 polymer ?
#
loop_
_entity_poly.entity_id
_entity_poly.type
_entity_poly.pdbx_seq_one_letter_code
_entity_poly.pdbx_strand_id
1 'polypeptide(L)' 'MDIHVRFIQGQSIRKIARELGISRNTVKHHLQQQQMPTYTRRAPKQT' A
#
# COMPACT_ATOMS: atom_id res chain seq x y z
N MET A 1 -2.07 -12.55 -1.03
CA MET A 1 -0.66 -12.49 -1.47
C MET A 1 -0.14 -11.10 -1.17
N ASP A 2 0.80 -11.00 -0.23
CA ASP A 2 1.26 -9.71 0.31
C ASP A 2 2.20 -8.96 -0.64
N ILE A 3 2.03 -7.64 -0.72
CA ILE A 3 2.84 -6.73 -1.55
C ILE A 3 4.33 -6.82 -1.20
N HIS A 4 4.65 -6.91 0.09
CA HIS A 4 6.04 -6.99 0.59
C HIS A 4 6.75 -8.26 0.17
N VAL A 5 6.07 -9.42 0.27
CA VAL A 5 6.65 -10.72 -0.11
C VAL A 5 7.01 -10.73 -1.60
N ARG A 6 6.11 -10.26 -2.47
CA ARG A 6 6.36 -10.17 -3.91
C ARG A 6 7.52 -9.23 -4.25
N PHE A 7 7.64 -8.13 -3.52
CA PHE A 7 8.73 -7.18 -3.71
C PHE A 7 10.08 -7.77 -3.28
N ILE A 8 10.14 -8.48 -2.14
CA ILE A 8 11.33 -9.20 -1.67
C ILE A 8 11.76 -10.29 -2.68
N GLN A 9 10.80 -10.94 -3.34
CA GLN A 9 11.04 -11.88 -4.43
C GLN A 9 11.54 -11.23 -5.74
N GLY A 10 11.78 -9.91 -5.76
CA GLY A 10 12.31 -9.17 -6.91
C GLY A 10 11.26 -8.77 -7.94
N GLN A 11 9.96 -8.89 -7.65
CA GLN A 11 8.93 -8.39 -8.58
C GLN A 11 8.91 -6.86 -8.59
N SER A 12 8.83 -6.28 -9.78
CA SER A 12 8.72 -4.82 -9.92
C SER A 12 7.34 -4.32 -9.47
N ILE A 13 7.30 -3.07 -9.01
CA ILE A 13 6.06 -2.37 -8.60
C ILE A 13 4.99 -2.43 -9.71
N ARG A 14 5.39 -2.31 -10.99
CA ARG A 14 4.48 -2.44 -12.14
C ARG A 14 3.88 -3.83 -12.24
N LYS A 15 4.68 -4.88 -12.05
CA LYS A 15 4.21 -6.27 -12.11
C LYS A 15 3.22 -6.55 -10.97
N ILE A 16 3.57 -6.16 -9.75
CA ILE A 16 2.71 -6.31 -8.56
C ILE A 16 1.38 -5.59 -8.75
N ALA A 17 1.41 -4.34 -9.21
CA ALA A 17 0.20 -3.56 -9.48
C ALA A 17 -0.74 -4.24 -10.50
N ARG A 18 -0.17 -4.77 -11.60
CA ARG A 18 -0.95 -5.44 -12.65
C ARG A 18 -1.56 -6.75 -12.16
N GLU A 19 -0.83 -7.53 -11.36
CA GLU A 19 -1.30 -8.81 -10.83
C GLU A 19 -2.34 -8.64 -9.71
N LEU A 20 -2.25 -7.58 -8.92
CA LEU A 20 -3.18 -7.29 -7.83
C LEU A 20 -4.36 -6.40 -8.26
N GLY A 21 -4.35 -5.84 -9.48
CA GLY A 21 -5.40 -4.94 -9.95
C GLY A 21 -5.47 -3.60 -9.22
N ILE A 22 -4.37 -3.16 -8.61
CA ILE A 22 -4.28 -1.91 -7.83
C ILE A 22 -3.34 -0.91 -8.50
N SER A 23 -3.43 0.36 -8.08
CA SER A 23 -2.56 1.39 -8.63
C SER A 23 -1.10 1.20 -8.19
N ARG A 24 -0.16 1.64 -9.05
CA ARG A 24 1.28 1.67 -8.71
C ARG A 24 1.56 2.50 -7.45
N ASN A 25 0.78 3.55 -7.21
CA ASN A 25 0.93 4.40 -6.04
C ASN A 25 0.50 3.68 -4.76
N THR A 26 -0.58 2.89 -4.83
CA THR A 26 -1.03 2.03 -3.73
C THR A 26 0.07 1.04 -3.34
N VAL A 27 0.71 0.39 -4.32
CA VAL A 27 1.85 -0.50 -4.07
C VAL A 27 3.02 0.26 -3.40
N LYS A 28 3.38 1.45 -3.91
CA LYS A 28 4.42 2.28 -3.27
C LYS A 28 4.08 2.65 -1.84
N HIS A 29 2.84 3.09 -1.57
CA HIS A 29 2.39 3.42 -0.23
C HIS A 29 2.49 2.22 0.71
N HIS A 30 2.08 1.04 0.27
CA HIS A 30 2.21 -0.17 1.06
C HIS A 30 3.68 -0.53 1.35
N LEU A 31 4.60 -0.36 0.39
CA LEU A 31 6.02 -0.64 0.61
C LEU A 31 6.70 0.41 1.51
N GLN A 32 6.22 1.65 1.52
CA GLN A 32 6.75 2.72 2.36
C GLN A 32 6.20 2.65 3.80
N GLN A 33 4.96 2.18 3.95
CA GLN A 33 4.34 2.00 5.25
C GLN A 33 4.82 0.70 5.89
N GLN A 34 5.91 0.77 6.65
CA GLN A 34 6.33 -0.31 7.56
C GLN A 34 5.41 -0.41 8.79
N GLN A 35 4.61 0.62 9.06
CA GLN A 35 3.73 0.71 10.22
C GLN A 35 2.28 0.43 9.81
N MET A 36 1.53 -0.20 10.72
CA MET A 36 0.09 -0.40 10.55
C MET A 36 -0.58 0.93 10.19
N PRO A 37 -1.54 0.96 9.25
CA PRO A 37 -2.24 2.18 8.90
C PRO A 37 -2.92 2.74 10.16
N THR A 38 -2.40 3.86 10.67
CA THR A 38 -3.01 4.55 11.79
C THR A 38 -4.24 5.28 11.25
N TYR A 39 -5.41 4.68 11.43
CA TYR A 39 -6.68 5.34 11.13
C TYR A 39 -6.89 6.45 12.15
N THR A 40 -6.41 7.65 11.84
CA THR A 40 -6.78 8.84 12.62
C THR A 40 -8.28 9.05 12.41
N ARG A 41 -9.06 8.93 13.48
CA ARG A 41 -10.47 9.36 13.43
C ARG A 41 -10.47 10.83 13.04
N ARG A 42 -11.13 11.15 11.93
CA ARG A 42 -11.35 12.55 11.55
C ARG A 42 -12.01 13.27 12.73
N ALA A 43 -11.43 14.39 13.15
CA ALA A 43 -12.02 15.21 14.20
C ALA A 43 -13.46 15.58 13.79
N PRO A 44 -14.42 15.59 14.74
CA PRO A 44 -15.77 16.02 14.44
C PRO A 44 -15.73 17.46 13.91
N LYS A 45 -16.44 17.68 12.80
CA LYS A 45 -16.59 19.02 12.22
C LYS A 45 -17.29 19.88 13.25
N GLN A 46 -16.61 20.90 13.78
CA GLN A 46 -17.25 21.92 14.62
C GLN A 46 -18.29 22.64 13.75
N THR A 47 -19.56 22.45 14.09
CA THR A 47 -20.71 23.18 13.53
C THR A 47 -21.05 24.35 14.43
#